data_AF-M3I692-F1
#
_entry.id   AF-M3I692-F1
#
_cell.length_a   1.000
_cell.length_b   1.000
_cell.length_c   1.000
_cell.angle_alpha   90.00
_cell.angle_beta   90.00
_cell.angle_gamma   90.00
#
_symmetry.space_group_name_H-M   'P 1'
#
loop_
_entity.id
_entity.type
_entity.pdbx_description
1 polymer ?
#
loop_
_entity_poly.entity_id
_entity_poly.type
_entity_poly.pdbx_seq_one_letter_code
_entity_poly.pdbx_strand_id
1 'polypeptide(L)'
;MFSTEPAISHNVYNFFSEFLGTFLLILGIVSIFSPKLQGLSVHFGTFLVGILVWSIGLSMGGTTGYAINPARDLGPRLAHFILPIAGKGTSNWKYAWLPVFAPLSGAACAGILIRFL
;
A
#
# COMPACT_ATOMS: atom_id res chain seq x y z
N MET A 1 1.94 -11.81 -13.32
CA MET A 1 1.03 -10.68 -13.09
C MET A 1 1.79 -9.58 -12.36
N PHE A 2 1.60 -8.31 -12.72
CA PHE A 2 2.43 -7.18 -12.22
C PHE A 2 1.81 -6.41 -11.03
N SER A 3 0.62 -6.83 -10.62
CA SER A 3 -0.10 -6.34 -9.44
C SER A 3 0.00 -7.36 -8.30
N THR A 4 -0.47 -7.03 -7.10
CA THR A 4 -0.29 -7.92 -5.95
C THR A 4 -1.31 -9.05 -5.94
N GLU A 5 -0.87 -10.18 -5.36
CA GLU A 5 -1.68 -11.36 -5.11
C GLU A 5 -1.38 -11.88 -3.70
N PRO A 6 -2.38 -12.45 -3.00
CA PRO A 6 -2.18 -12.96 -1.66
C PRO A 6 -1.44 -14.30 -1.72
N ALA A 7 -0.50 -14.51 -0.78
CA ALA A 7 0.14 -15.82 -0.61
C ALA A 7 -0.87 -16.89 -0.17
N ILE A 8 -1.81 -16.50 0.70
CA ILE A 8 -2.94 -17.32 1.14
C ILE A 8 -4.21 -16.48 1.00
N SER A 9 -5.22 -17.01 0.31
CA SER A 9 -6.48 -16.30 0.06
C SER A 9 -7.37 -16.30 1.31
N HIS A 10 -7.20 -15.28 2.16
CA HIS A 10 -8.04 -15.06 3.33
C HIS A 10 -8.42 -13.57 3.46
N ASN A 11 -9.56 -13.21 2.89
CA ASN A 11 -9.97 -11.81 2.69
C ASN A 11 -9.89 -10.94 3.95
N VAL A 12 -10.24 -11.46 5.13
CA VAL A 12 -10.21 -10.69 6.39
C VAL A 12 -8.79 -10.29 6.78
N TYR A 13 -7.84 -11.24 6.78
CA TYR A 13 -6.45 -10.97 7.14
C TYR A 13 -5.72 -10.18 6.07
N ASN A 14 -6.05 -10.45 4.80
CA ASN A 14 -5.51 -9.70 3.67
C ASN A 14 -5.96 -8.24 3.72
N PHE A 15 -7.24 -8.00 4.03
CA PHE A 15 -7.78 -6.66 4.21
C PHE A 15 -7.10 -5.97 5.39
N PHE A 16 -6.99 -6.64 6.54
CA PHE A 16 -6.34 -6.06 7.71
C PHE A 16 -4.87 -5.72 7.45
N SER A 17 -4.13 -6.58 6.73
CA SER A 17 -2.74 -6.33 6.34
C SER A 17 -2.60 -5.08 5.47
N GLU A 18 -3.39 -4.97 4.39
CA GLU A 18 -3.36 -3.79 3.51
C GLU A 18 -3.85 -2.51 4.20
N PHE A 19 -4.88 -2.63 5.04
CA PHE A 19 -5.38 -1.54 5.87
C PHE A 19 -4.29 -1.01 6.81
N LEU A 20 -3.67 -1.90 7.60
CA LEU A 20 -2.67 -1.53 8.60
C LEU A 20 -1.40 -1.01 7.93
N GLY A 21 -0.94 -1.64 6.85
CA GLY A 21 0.21 -1.17 6.08
C GLY A 21 0.02 0.24 5.54
N THR A 22 -1.17 0.54 4.99
CA THR A 22 -1.47 1.89 4.48
C THR A 22 -1.69 2.90 5.61
N PHE A 23 -2.33 2.48 6.70
CA PHE A 23 -2.50 3.31 7.89
C PHE A 23 -1.14 3.78 8.43
N LEU A 24 -0.19 2.85 8.61
CA LEU A 24 1.17 3.15 9.05
C LEU A 24 1.94 3.98 8.03
N LEU A 25 1.74 3.74 6.73
CA LEU A 25 2.34 4.55 5.67
C LEU A 25 1.93 6.03 5.80
N ILE A 26 0.62 6.31 5.91
CA ILE A 26 0.12 7.68 6.00
C ILE A 26 0.57 8.36 7.30
N LEU A 27 0.46 7.67 8.44
CA LEU A 27 0.97 8.19 9.72
C LEU A 27 2.47 8.49 9.66
N GLY A 28 3.26 7.58 9.08
CA GLY A 28 4.70 7.73 8.98
C GLY A 28 5.10 8.90 8.09
N ILE A 29 4.48 9.04 6.90
CA ILE A 29 4.74 10.17 5.99
C ILE A 29 4.43 11.51 6.67
N VAL A 30 3.25 11.63 7.30
CA VAL A 30 2.88 12.88 7.99
C VAL A 30 3.81 13.17 9.17
N SER A 31 4.23 12.14 9.89
CA SER A 31 5.19 12.28 10.99
C SER A 31 6.55 12.76 10.50
N ILE A 32 7.08 12.19 9.41
CA ILE A 32 8.37 12.57 8.81
C ILE A 32 8.37 14.04 8.38
N PHE A 33 7.29 14.50 7.75
CA PHE A 33 7.15 15.88 7.27
C PHE A 33 6.43 16.81 8.26
N SER A 34 6.37 16.43 9.53
CA SER A 34 5.72 17.24 10.56
C SER A 34 6.45 18.57 10.74
N PRO A 35 5.74 19.72 10.78
CA PRO A 35 6.36 21.03 11.05
C PRO A 35 7.05 21.12 12.41
N LYS A 36 6.72 20.22 13.34
CA LYS A 36 7.35 20.14 14.68
C LYS A 36 8.79 19.60 14.60
N LEU A 37 9.15 18.88 13.53
CA LEU A 37 10.52 18.40 13.28
C LEU A 37 11.32 19.47 12.54
N GLN A 38 12.04 20.30 13.29
CA GLN A 38 12.94 21.29 12.71
C GLN A 38 14.25 20.65 12.24
N GLY A 39 14.80 21.14 11.13
CA GLY A 39 16.12 20.74 10.63
C GLY A 39 16.16 19.51 9.72
N LEU A 40 15.01 18.86 9.45
CA LEU A 40 14.95 17.77 8.49
C LEU A 40 14.91 18.31 7.05
N SER A 41 15.92 18.00 6.25
CA SER A 41 15.89 18.36 4.82
C SER A 41 14.83 17.54 4.08
N VAL A 42 14.18 18.16 3.09
CA VAL A 42 13.17 17.48 2.26
C VAL A 42 13.74 16.22 1.60
N HIS A 43 14.98 16.29 1.12
CA HIS A 43 15.68 15.16 0.51
C HIS A 43 15.82 13.98 1.48
N PHE A 44 16.20 14.24 2.73
CA PHE A 44 16.33 13.20 3.74
C PHE A 44 14.96 12.67 4.17
N GLY A 45 13.93 13.53 4.23
CA GLY A 45 12.54 13.11 4.44
C GLY A 45 12.07 12.10 3.38
N THR A 46 12.34 12.36 2.10
CA THR A 46 12.02 11.41 1.01
C THR A 46 12.76 10.08 1.15
N PHE A 47 14.04 10.11 1.55
CA PHE A 47 14.79 8.90 1.85
C PHE A 47 14.14 8.10 2.99
N LEU A 48 13.71 8.76 4.07
CA LEU A 48 13.01 8.12 5.18
C LEU A 48 11.67 7.52 4.77
N VAL A 49 10.94 8.14 3.85
CA VAL A 49 9.73 7.53 3.26
C VAL A 49 10.08 6.25 2.50
N GLY A 50 11.19 6.23 1.76
CA GLY A 50 11.70 5.01 1.13
C GLY A 50 11.98 3.90 2.14
N ILE A 51 12.65 4.24 3.25
CA ILE A 51 12.90 3.31 4.36
C ILE A 51 11.59 2.83 4.99
N LEU A 52 10.61 3.72 5.18
CA LEU A 52 9.28 3.37 5.71
C LEU A 52 8.58 2.34 4.82
N VAL A 53 8.53 2.57 3.50
CA VAL A 53 7.94 1.62 2.55
C VAL A 53 8.70 0.28 2.59
N TRP A 54 10.02 0.31 2.68
CA TRP A 54 10.84 -0.88 2.79
C TRP A 54 10.55 -1.67 4.08
N SER A 55 10.46 -1.00 5.23
CA SER A 55 10.08 -1.62 6.50
C SER A 55 8.70 -2.27 6.44
N ILE A 56 7.71 -1.60 5.84
CA ILE A 56 6.37 -2.18 5.64
C ILE A 56 6.46 -3.43 4.74
N GLY A 57 7.24 -3.37 3.66
CA GLY A 57 7.47 -4.51 2.78
C GLY A 57 8.09 -5.72 3.50
N LEU A 58 9.09 -5.49 4.36
CA LEU A 58 9.73 -6.55 5.14
C LEU A 58 8.80 -7.15 6.21
N SER A 59 7.97 -6.34 6.84
CA SER A 59 7.10 -6.80 7.94
C SER A 59 5.78 -7.42 7.46
N MET A 60 5.20 -6.91 6.36
CA MET A 60 3.84 -7.25 5.95
C MET A 60 3.74 -7.79 4.52
N GLY A 61 4.80 -7.65 3.73
CA GLY A 61 4.79 -7.97 2.31
C GLY A 61 4.58 -9.45 1.99
N GLY A 62 4.94 -10.37 2.88
CA GLY A 62 4.77 -11.81 2.65
C GLY A 62 3.31 -12.26 2.54
N THR A 63 2.36 -11.51 3.12
CA THR A 63 0.95 -11.91 3.14
C THR A 63 0.21 -11.55 1.86
N THR A 64 0.34 -10.30 1.42
CA THR A 64 -0.45 -9.70 0.32
C THR A 64 0.39 -9.05 -0.77
N GLY A 65 1.72 -9.02 -0.65
CA GLY A 65 2.59 -8.25 -1.54
C GLY A 65 2.59 -6.74 -1.29
N TYR A 66 2.06 -6.29 -0.14
CA TYR A 66 2.02 -4.90 0.34
C TYR A 66 1.62 -3.91 -0.78
N ALA A 67 0.38 -4.00 -1.25
CA ALA A 67 -0.10 -3.08 -2.27
C ALA A 67 -0.03 -1.63 -1.78
N ILE A 68 -0.58 -1.36 -0.59
CA ILE A 68 -0.59 -0.10 0.19
C ILE A 68 -0.97 1.17 -0.59
N ASN A 69 -1.37 1.03 -1.85
CA ASN A 69 -1.63 2.08 -2.81
C ASN A 69 -2.51 1.50 -3.94
N PRO A 70 -3.74 2.00 -4.13
CA PRO A 70 -4.64 1.51 -5.17
C PRO A 70 -4.07 1.63 -6.59
N ALA A 71 -3.34 2.70 -6.90
CA ALA A 71 -2.76 2.91 -8.23
C ALA A 71 -1.62 1.92 -8.52
N ARG A 72 -0.84 1.55 -7.49
CA ARG A 72 0.24 0.57 -7.57
C ARG A 72 -0.28 -0.83 -7.90
N ASP A 73 -1.53 -1.14 -7.58
CA ASP A 73 -2.17 -2.41 -7.91
C ASP A 73 -3.04 -2.35 -9.17
N LEU A 74 -4.00 -1.43 -9.22
CA LEU A 74 -5.00 -1.36 -10.30
C LEU A 74 -4.37 -1.04 -11.66
N GLY A 75 -3.39 -0.14 -11.73
CA GLY A 75 -2.76 0.27 -12.98
C GLY A 75 -2.12 -0.93 -13.69
N PRO A 76 -1.17 -1.63 -13.05
CA PRO A 76 -0.58 -2.85 -13.61
C PRO A 76 -1.59 -3.96 -13.88
N ARG A 77 -2.66 -4.07 -13.08
CA ARG A 77 -3.73 -5.05 -13.28
C ARG A 77 -4.55 -4.77 -14.54
N LEU A 78 -4.93 -3.52 -14.77
CA LEU A 78 -5.61 -3.08 -15.99
C LEU A 78 -4.71 -3.28 -17.21
N ALA A 79 -3.44 -2.94 -17.12
CA ALA A 79 -2.47 -3.20 -18.19
C ALA A 79 -2.37 -4.70 -18.51
N HIS A 80 -2.27 -5.56 -17.49
CA HIS A 80 -2.26 -7.01 -17.66
C HIS A 80 -3.56 -7.53 -18.30
N PHE A 81 -4.71 -6.95 -17.96
CA PHE A 81 -6.00 -7.31 -18.52
C PHE A 81 -6.11 -6.95 -20.01
N ILE A 82 -5.71 -5.73 -20.40
CA ILE A 82 -5.88 -5.19 -21.75
C ILE A 82 -4.81 -5.70 -22.72
N LEU A 83 -3.54 -5.73 -22.30
CA LEU A 83 -2.43 -5.99 -23.22
C LEU A 83 -2.40 -7.47 -23.67
N PRO A 84 -2.13 -7.74 -24.96
CA PRO A 84 -2.01 -9.10 -25.48
C PRO A 84 -0.66 -9.71 -25.08
N ILE A 85 -0.57 -10.22 -23.85
CA ILE A 85 0.62 -10.88 -23.32
C ILE A 85 0.49 -12.39 -23.57
N ALA A 86 1.44 -12.97 -24.32
CA ALA A 86 1.46 -14.41 -24.61
C ALA A 86 1.54 -15.23 -23.31
N GLY A 87 0.70 -16.26 -23.18
CA GLY A 87 0.66 -17.12 -22.00
C GLY A 87 0.17 -16.45 -20.72
N LYS A 88 -0.49 -15.28 -20.80
CA LYS A 88 -1.01 -14.61 -19.60
C LYS A 88 -2.13 -15.41 -18.94
N GLY A 89 -2.07 -15.51 -17.62
CA GLY A 89 -3.15 -16.06 -16.80
C GLY A 89 -4.30 -15.07 -16.60
N THR A 90 -5.15 -15.34 -15.61
CA THR A 90 -6.22 -14.41 -15.24
C THR A 90 -5.67 -13.16 -14.55
N SER A 91 -6.40 -12.03 -14.59
CA SER A 91 -6.02 -10.79 -13.87
C SER A 91 -6.56 -10.73 -12.43
N ASN A 92 -7.01 -11.87 -11.91
CA ASN A 92 -7.53 -12.07 -10.55
C ASN A 92 -8.49 -10.95 -10.06
N TRP A 93 -9.52 -10.67 -10.86
CA TRP A 93 -10.52 -9.63 -10.56
C TRP A 93 -11.30 -9.90 -9.27
N LYS A 94 -11.40 -11.16 -8.83
CA LYS A 94 -12.03 -11.54 -7.56
C LYS A 94 -11.30 -10.96 -6.34
N TYR A 95 -9.98 -10.76 -6.45
CA TYR A 95 -9.16 -10.15 -5.39
C TYR A 95 -8.94 -8.64 -5.58
N ALA A 96 -9.08 -8.12 -6.81
CA ALA A 96 -8.71 -6.76 -7.20
C ALA A 96 -9.35 -5.62 -6.41
N TRP A 97 -10.51 -5.85 -5.79
CA TRP A 97 -11.16 -4.85 -4.94
C TRP A 97 -10.40 -4.61 -3.63
N LEU A 98 -9.72 -5.63 -3.11
CA LEU A 98 -9.10 -5.58 -1.79
C LEU A 98 -7.88 -4.63 -1.75
N PRO A 99 -6.92 -4.68 -2.69
CA PRO A 99 -5.83 -3.69 -2.81
C PRO A 99 -6.28 -2.25 -3.09
N VAL A 100 -7.59 -2.01 -3.24
CA VAL A 100 -8.18 -0.69 -3.43
C VAL A 100 -8.87 -0.23 -2.15
N PHE A 101 -9.86 -0.99 -1.69
CA PHE A 101 -10.69 -0.60 -0.56
C PHE A 101 -9.93 -0.67 0.76
N ALA A 102 -9.05 -1.65 0.97
CA ALA A 102 -8.30 -1.75 2.21
C ALA A 102 -7.30 -0.58 2.38
N PRO A 103 -6.47 -0.22 1.37
CA PRO A 103 -5.63 0.96 1.47
C PRO A 103 -6.39 2.28 1.64
N LEU A 104 -7.48 2.49 0.89
CA LEU A 104 -8.30 3.70 1.04
C LEU A 104 -8.87 3.82 2.47
N SER A 105 -9.34 2.71 3.03
CA SER A 105 -9.85 2.67 4.42
C SER A 105 -8.74 2.97 5.43
N GLY A 106 -7.56 2.36 5.27
CA GLY A 106 -6.40 2.60 6.13
C GLY A 106 -5.93 4.06 6.09
N ALA A 107 -5.85 4.64 4.90
CA ALA A 107 -5.49 6.04 4.71
C ALA A 107 -6.52 7.00 5.33
N ALA A 108 -7.82 6.73 5.15
CA ALA A 108 -8.88 7.53 5.75
C ALA A 108 -8.83 7.49 7.28
N CYS A 109 -8.68 6.30 7.87
CA CYS A 109 -8.53 6.14 9.32
C CYS A 109 -7.29 6.87 9.86
N ALA A 110 -6.14 6.77 9.18
CA ALA A 110 -4.94 7.50 9.56
C ALA A 110 -5.16 9.02 9.49
N GLY A 111 -5.76 9.51 8.41
CA GLY A 111 -6.08 10.92 8.22
C GLY A 111 -7.04 11.47 9.29
N ILE A 112 -8.01 10.68 9.73
CA ILE A 112 -8.88 11.02 10.86
C ILE A 112 -8.08 11.08 12.15
N LEU A 113 -7.26 10.06 12.45
CA LEU A 113 -6.44 10.02 13.65
C LEU A 113 -5.48 11.21 13.75
N ILE A 114 -4.81 11.57 12.64
CA ILE A 114 -3.90 12.72 12.57
C ILE A 114 -4.56 14.02 13.00
N ARG A 115 -5.87 14.21 12.78
CA ARG A 115 -6.58 15.43 13.21
C ARG A 115 -6.69 15.55 14.73
N PHE A 116 -6.52 14.45 15.46
CA PHE A 116 -6.58 14.41 16.92
C PHE A 116 -5.18 14.40 17.58
N LEU A 117 -4.10 14.40 16.80
CA LEU A 117 -2.70 14.37 17.24
C LEU A 117 -2.00 15.72 16.99
#